data_AF-A0A0R3QME3-F1
#
_entry.id   AF-A0A0R3QME3-F1
#
_cell.length_a   1.000
_cell.length_b   1.000
_cell.length_c   1.000
_cell.angle_alpha   90.00
_cell.angle_beta   90.00
_cell.angle_gamma   90.00
#
_symmetry.space_group_name_H-M   'P 1'
#
loop_
_entity.id
_entity.type
_entity.pdbx_description
1 polymer ?
#
loop_
_entity_poly.entity_id
_entity_poly.type
_entity_poly.pdbx_seq_one_letter_code
_entity_poly.pdbx_strand_id
1 'polypeptide(L)'
;LFQVLTVVRHLLLWARAIVIYPLCSSNVYTSATSPKPLSRLSEQFSEIFENAHLPTILAQFSPPCTLEEFTNASMHSFSEQTKTHYFQQLRIRMVARLLRDELIMQLHTFLYLMPPFSHEIINESTMDIDQDDHLNRLLSSVMLTTEVKASVIQVYKTMLKRHPQQCAEDLLDLFLKLVPYLRGEHHVEDIMYRMNLERSSIMRVLDTFACVIAPFMRPEYV
;
A
#
# COMPACT_ATOMS: atom_id res chain seq x y z
N LEU A 1 13.36 14.72 -24.57
CA LEU A 1 12.33 13.98 -23.82
C LEU A 1 11.62 12.92 -24.66
N PHE A 2 11.08 13.27 -25.83
CA PHE A 2 10.35 12.33 -26.71
C PHE A 2 11.13 11.06 -27.06
N GLN A 3 12.39 11.18 -27.47
CA GLN A 3 13.25 10.03 -27.80
C GLN A 3 13.43 9.06 -26.62
N VAL A 4 13.62 9.60 -25.40
CA VAL A 4 13.74 8.79 -24.17
C VAL A 4 12.44 8.03 -23.90
N LEU A 5 11.29 8.70 -24.03
CA LEU A 5 9.98 8.06 -23.85
C LEU A 5 9.71 6.97 -24.89
N THR A 6 10.17 7.13 -26.13
CA THR A 6 10.06 6.08 -27.16
C THR A 6 10.86 4.83 -26.79
N VAL A 7 12.09 5.01 -26.30
CA VAL A 7 12.93 3.89 -25.83
C VAL A 7 12.29 3.20 -24.63
N VAL A 8 11.84 3.97 -23.63
CA VAL A 8 11.16 3.41 -22.44
C VAL A 8 9.90 2.65 -22.84
N ARG A 9 9.05 3.23 -23.70
CA ARG A 9 7.86 2.56 -24.22
C ARG A 9 8.20 1.23 -24.91
N HIS A 10 9.26 1.21 -25.72
CA HIS A 10 9.71 -0.02 -26.37
C HIS A 10 10.16 -1.06 -25.33
N LEU A 11 10.97 -0.68 -24.34
CA LEU A 11 11.42 -1.59 -23.28
C LEU A 11 10.26 -2.16 -22.48
N LEU A 12 9.24 -1.36 -22.18
CA LEU A 12 8.03 -1.80 -21.49
C LEU A 12 7.19 -2.76 -22.33
N LEU A 13 7.00 -2.45 -23.61
CA LEU A 13 6.20 -3.28 -24.53
C LEU A 13 6.79 -4.70 -24.68
N TRP A 14 8.11 -4.83 -24.66
CA TRP A 14 8.81 -6.11 -24.77
C TRP A 14 9.16 -6.75 -23.42
N ALA A 15 8.60 -6.25 -22.31
CA ALA A 15 8.88 -6.71 -20.95
C ALA A 15 10.39 -6.77 -20.61
N ARG A 16 11.18 -5.86 -21.18
CA ARG A 16 12.63 -5.71 -20.93
C ARG A 16 12.94 -4.69 -19.83
N ALA A 17 11.93 -3.98 -19.35
CA ALA A 17 11.98 -3.10 -18.20
C ALA A 17 10.64 -3.15 -17.47
N ILE A 18 10.68 -2.90 -16.17
CA ILE A 18 9.50 -2.75 -15.32
C ILE A 18 9.58 -1.36 -14.69
N VAL A 19 8.47 -0.64 -14.64
CA VAL A 19 8.36 0.59 -13.85
C VAL A 19 7.88 0.20 -12.47
N ILE A 20 8.64 0.56 -11.46
CA ILE A 20 8.24 0.42 -10.06
C ILE A 20 7.92 1.80 -9.49
N TYR A 21 7.04 1.83 -8.50
CA TYR A 21 6.82 3.02 -7.68
C TYR A 21 8.16 3.48 -7.05
N PRO A 22 8.39 4.79 -6.86
CA PRO A 22 9.63 5.28 -6.26
C PRO A 22 9.97 4.57 -4.95
N LEU A 23 11.26 4.29 -4.73
CA LEU A 23 11.73 3.70 -3.48
C LEU A 23 11.54 4.71 -2.33
N CYS A 24 10.62 4.39 -1.44
CA CYS A 24 10.27 5.12 -0.23
C CYS A 24 10.52 4.25 1.01
N SER A 25 10.76 4.90 2.15
CA SER A 25 10.96 4.24 3.45
C SER A 25 9.81 3.29 3.82
N SER A 26 8.59 3.64 3.43
CA SER A 26 7.35 2.90 3.70
C SER A 26 7.09 1.72 2.75
N ASN A 27 7.87 1.53 1.69
CA ASN A 27 7.67 0.36 0.81
C ASN A 27 8.03 -0.92 1.55
N VAL A 28 7.20 -1.94 1.38
CA VAL A 28 7.39 -3.25 1.98
C VAL A 28 7.91 -4.21 0.92
N TYR A 29 8.94 -4.98 1.27
CA TYR A 29 9.55 -5.96 0.38
C TYR A 29 9.53 -7.34 1.00
N THR A 30 9.45 -8.35 0.15
CA THR A 30 9.57 -9.76 0.54
C THR A 30 10.48 -10.52 -0.44
N SER A 31 11.06 -11.63 0.00
CA SER A 31 11.81 -12.52 -0.88
C SER A 31 10.94 -13.07 -2.01
N ALA A 32 11.53 -13.19 -3.20
CA ALA A 32 10.85 -13.75 -4.36
C ALA A 32 10.39 -15.19 -4.09
N THR A 33 9.19 -15.53 -4.55
CA THR A 33 8.61 -16.88 -4.42
C THR A 33 9.13 -17.84 -5.50
N SER A 34 9.66 -17.32 -6.61
CA SER A 34 10.20 -18.11 -7.70
C SER A 34 11.65 -18.56 -7.42
N PRO A 35 11.98 -19.86 -7.55
CA PRO A 35 13.35 -20.33 -7.35
C PRO A 35 14.25 -19.83 -8.50
N LYS A 36 15.30 -19.08 -8.13
CA LYS A 36 16.34 -18.61 -9.06
C LYS A 36 17.67 -19.32 -8.81
N PRO A 37 18.54 -19.45 -9.83
CA PRO A 37 19.86 -20.03 -9.64
C PRO A 37 20.74 -19.09 -8.79
N LEU A 38 20.77 -19.35 -7.48
CA LEU A 38 21.41 -18.48 -6.50
C LEU A 38 22.95 -18.50 -6.56
N SER A 39 23.58 -19.54 -7.11
CA SER A 39 25.05 -19.68 -7.11
C SER A 39 25.73 -18.54 -7.86
N ARG A 40 25.39 -18.35 -9.14
CA ARG A 40 25.96 -17.29 -9.99
C ARG A 40 25.60 -15.89 -9.49
N LEU A 41 24.37 -15.70 -9.00
CA LEU A 41 23.92 -14.41 -8.46
C LEU A 41 24.63 -14.08 -7.15
N SER A 42 24.92 -15.08 -6.31
CA SER A 42 25.66 -14.89 -5.06
C SER A 42 27.11 -14.47 -5.32
N GLU A 43 27.77 -15.05 -6.32
CA GLU A 43 29.12 -14.63 -6.73
C GLU A 43 29.13 -13.17 -7.19
N GLN A 44 28.26 -12.81 -8.14
CA GLN A 44 28.13 -11.43 -8.64
C GLN A 44 27.78 -10.44 -7.52
N PHE A 45 26.92 -10.83 -6.59
CA PHE A 45 26.55 -9.98 -5.47
C PHE A 45 27.74 -9.75 -4.53
N SER A 46 28.52 -10.81 -4.27
CA SER A 46 29.70 -10.72 -3.41
C SER A 46 30.82 -9.86 -3.99
N GLU A 47 30.99 -9.86 -5.32
CA GLU A 47 31.93 -8.99 -6.03
C GLU A 47 31.55 -7.51 -5.92
N ILE A 48 30.24 -7.19 -5.91
CA ILE A 48 29.75 -5.81 -5.89
C ILE A 48 29.70 -5.22 -4.48
N PHE A 49 29.42 -6.05 -3.47
CA PHE A 49 29.11 -5.61 -2.11
C PHE A 49 30.03 -6.26 -1.05
N GLU A 50 31.32 -6.43 -1.38
CA GLU A 50 32.41 -6.95 -0.51
C GLU A 50 32.00 -7.20 0.96
N ASN A 51 31.96 -8.47 1.37
CA ASN A 51 31.52 -8.97 2.70
C ASN A 51 30.00 -9.14 2.93
N ALA A 52 29.14 -8.97 1.93
CA ALA A 52 27.72 -9.29 2.05
C ALA A 52 27.36 -10.64 1.42
N HIS A 53 26.83 -11.56 2.23
CA HIS A 53 26.32 -12.85 1.76
C HIS A 53 24.86 -12.73 1.31
N LEU A 54 24.60 -13.00 0.02
CA LEU A 54 23.26 -12.90 -0.57
C LEU A 54 22.18 -13.67 0.23
N PRO A 55 22.39 -14.93 0.65
CA PRO A 55 21.37 -15.67 1.40
C PRO A 55 20.99 -15.00 2.74
N THR A 56 21.97 -14.43 3.45
CA THR A 56 21.77 -13.74 4.72
C THR A 56 20.96 -12.45 4.53
N ILE A 57 21.20 -11.74 3.42
CA ILE A 57 20.42 -10.54 3.08
C ILE A 57 18.99 -10.93 2.67
N LEU A 58 18.82 -11.96 1.85
CA LEU A 58 17.49 -12.44 1.46
C LEU A 58 16.67 -12.93 2.67
N ALA A 59 17.31 -13.56 3.66
CA ALA A 59 16.64 -13.96 4.89
C ALA A 59 16.04 -12.76 5.66
N GLN A 60 16.60 -11.55 5.53
CA GLN A 60 16.05 -10.35 6.18
C GLN A 60 14.73 -9.86 5.56
N PHE A 61 14.39 -10.31 4.35
CA PHE A 61 13.12 -10.04 3.68
C PHE A 61 12.07 -11.15 3.91
N SER A 62 12.34 -12.06 4.85
CA SER A 62 11.45 -13.14 5.28
C SER A 62 11.45 -13.21 6.82
N PRO A 63 10.51 -12.55 7.51
CA PRO A 63 9.23 -12.01 7.03
C PRO A 63 9.36 -10.69 6.23
N PRO A 64 8.32 -10.26 5.50
CA PRO A 64 8.33 -9.00 4.79
C PRO A 64 8.66 -7.82 5.73
N CYS A 65 9.49 -6.90 5.26
CA CYS A 65 9.96 -5.75 6.05
C CYS A 65 9.91 -4.46 5.24
N THR A 66 9.87 -3.32 5.93
CA THR A 66 9.93 -2.01 5.28
C THR A 66 11.34 -1.67 4.81
N LEU A 67 11.47 -0.81 3.80
CA LEU A 67 12.77 -0.30 3.38
C LEU A 67 13.50 0.38 4.53
N GLU A 68 12.76 1.12 5.37
CA GLU A 68 13.30 1.80 6.54
C GLU A 68 13.92 0.81 7.53
N GLU A 69 13.18 -0.22 7.92
CA GLU A 69 13.67 -1.29 8.79
C GLU A 69 14.94 -1.93 8.22
N PHE A 70 14.92 -2.29 6.94
CA PHE A 70 16.09 -2.88 6.29
C PHE A 70 17.27 -1.91 6.26
N THR A 71 17.07 -0.64 5.96
CA THR A 71 18.17 0.35 5.93
C THR A 71 18.73 0.64 7.33
N ASN A 72 17.92 0.53 8.37
CA ASN A 72 18.28 0.85 9.75
C ASN A 72 18.69 -0.35 10.62
N ALA A 73 18.50 -1.60 10.17
CA ALA A 73 18.73 -2.82 10.97
C ALA A 73 20.15 -3.02 11.57
N SER A 74 21.17 -2.22 11.20
CA SER A 74 22.51 -2.26 11.84
C SER A 74 22.81 -1.06 12.73
N MET A 75 21.83 -0.23 13.08
CA MET A 75 22.03 1.05 13.80
C MET A 75 22.16 0.94 15.32
N HIS A 76 22.79 -0.11 15.86
CA HIS A 76 22.97 -0.26 17.31
C HIS A 76 24.27 0.32 17.88
N SER A 77 25.11 1.00 17.09
CA SER A 77 26.28 1.73 17.60
C SER A 77 26.12 3.24 17.40
N PHE A 78 25.92 3.96 18.50
CA PHE A 78 25.55 5.38 18.60
C PHE A 78 26.62 6.41 18.16
N SER A 79 27.76 5.99 17.59
CA SER A 79 28.96 6.86 17.55
C SER A 79 29.32 7.53 16.22
N GLU A 80 28.74 7.21 15.06
CA GLU A 80 29.28 7.73 13.78
C GLU A 80 28.21 8.06 12.72
N GLN A 81 27.60 9.24 12.85
CA GLN A 81 26.59 9.78 11.92
C GLN A 81 27.07 9.84 10.45
N THR A 82 28.37 10.05 10.19
CA THR A 82 28.92 10.11 8.83
C THR A 82 29.03 8.72 8.19
N LYS A 83 29.31 7.65 8.97
CA LYS A 83 29.29 6.29 8.45
C LYS A 83 27.87 5.80 8.18
N THR A 84 26.90 6.27 8.97
CA THR A 84 25.47 5.95 8.83
C THR A 84 24.96 6.17 7.41
N HIS A 85 25.20 7.35 6.83
CA HIS A 85 24.67 7.68 5.51
C HIS A 85 25.26 6.80 4.40
N TYR A 86 26.56 6.48 4.47
CA TYR A 86 27.20 5.56 3.53
C TYR A 86 26.60 4.15 3.61
N PHE A 87 26.39 3.62 4.81
CA PHE A 87 25.78 2.29 4.99
C PHE A 87 24.32 2.25 4.53
N GLN A 88 23.54 3.31 4.77
CA GLN A 88 22.17 3.42 4.25
C GLN A 88 22.18 3.42 2.71
N GLN A 89 23.05 4.21 2.08
CA GLN A 89 23.19 4.22 0.62
C GLN A 89 23.61 2.86 0.07
N LEU A 90 24.53 2.16 0.73
CA LEU A 90 24.95 0.81 0.36
C LEU A 90 23.76 -0.16 0.39
N ARG A 91 22.93 -0.11 1.44
CA ARG A 91 21.73 -0.94 1.57
C ARG A 91 20.67 -0.62 0.51
N ILE A 92 20.45 0.66 0.19
CA ILE A 92 19.54 1.04 -0.92
C ILE A 92 20.06 0.49 -2.25
N ARG A 93 21.37 0.55 -2.50
CA ARG A 93 21.98 -0.05 -3.70
C ARG A 93 21.82 -1.58 -3.72
N MET A 94 21.90 -2.25 -2.58
CA MET A 94 21.59 -3.68 -2.47
C MET A 94 20.13 -3.93 -2.86
N VAL A 95 19.16 -3.20 -2.29
CA VAL A 95 17.73 -3.34 -2.62
C VAL A 95 17.48 -3.13 -4.12
N ALA A 96 18.06 -2.07 -4.72
CA ALA A 96 17.94 -1.83 -6.15
C ALA A 96 18.51 -2.99 -6.99
N ARG A 97 19.60 -3.61 -6.55
CA ARG A 97 20.17 -4.78 -7.22
C ARG A 97 19.29 -6.02 -7.06
N LEU A 98 18.78 -6.26 -5.86
CA LEU A 98 17.87 -7.39 -5.57
C LEU A 98 16.57 -7.28 -6.35
N LEU A 99 16.01 -6.07 -6.50
CA LEU A 99 14.84 -5.82 -7.36
C LEU A 99 15.17 -6.04 -8.84
N ARG A 100 16.34 -5.59 -9.31
CA ARG A 100 16.79 -5.79 -10.69
C ARG A 100 16.97 -7.26 -11.05
N ASP A 101 17.50 -8.05 -10.13
CA ASP A 101 17.65 -9.50 -10.29
C ASP A 101 16.36 -10.25 -9.91
N GLU A 102 15.30 -9.53 -9.56
CA GLU A 102 13.97 -10.00 -9.11
C GLU A 102 14.07 -11.10 -8.05
N LEU A 103 15.00 -10.90 -7.10
CA LEU A 103 15.21 -11.74 -5.92
C LEU A 103 14.33 -11.30 -4.74
N ILE A 104 13.86 -10.05 -4.77
CA ILE A 104 12.84 -9.52 -3.88
C ILE A 104 11.71 -8.92 -4.70
N MET A 105 10.52 -8.87 -4.12
CA MET A 105 9.32 -8.32 -4.72
C MET A 105 8.73 -7.28 -3.77
N GLN A 106 8.22 -6.19 -4.34
CA GLN A 106 7.50 -5.19 -3.58
C GLN A 106 6.08 -5.69 -3.27
N LEU A 107 5.65 -5.54 -2.03
CA LEU A 107 4.27 -5.79 -1.61
C LEU A 107 3.49 -4.48 -1.64
N HIS A 108 2.27 -4.56 -2.18
CA HIS A 108 1.34 -3.46 -2.24
C HIS A 108 0.09 -3.76 -1.42
N THR A 109 -0.49 -2.73 -0.80
CA THR A 109 -1.75 -2.84 -0.06
C THR A 109 -2.91 -2.71 -1.01
N PHE A 110 -3.64 -3.80 -1.20
CA PHE A 110 -4.93 -3.83 -1.89
C PHE A 110 -6.05 -3.72 -0.87
N LEU A 111 -7.16 -3.10 -1.29
CA LEU A 111 -8.29 -2.83 -0.40
C LEU A 111 -9.53 -3.57 -0.89
N TYR A 112 -10.21 -4.23 0.05
CA TYR A 112 -11.50 -4.86 -0.18
C TYR A 112 -12.56 -4.21 0.67
N LEU A 113 -13.69 -3.87 0.06
CA LEU A 113 -14.90 -3.54 0.79
C LEU A 113 -15.51 -4.85 1.31
N MET A 114 -15.65 -4.97 2.62
CA MET A 114 -16.21 -6.15 3.26
C MET A 114 -17.22 -5.74 4.34
N PRO A 115 -18.24 -6.57 4.61
CA PRO A 115 -19.10 -6.35 5.76
C PRO A 115 -18.27 -6.37 7.06
N PRO A 116 -18.71 -5.65 8.11
CA PRO A 116 -18.00 -5.65 9.37
C PRO A 116 -17.91 -7.06 9.97
N PHE A 117 -16.77 -7.38 10.57
CA PHE A 117 -16.53 -8.71 11.16
C PHE A 117 -17.41 -9.01 12.38
N SER A 118 -17.96 -7.99 13.04
CA SER A 118 -18.84 -8.15 14.19
C SER A 118 -20.30 -8.09 13.77
N HIS A 119 -21.07 -9.12 14.14
CA HIS A 119 -22.50 -9.00 14.44
C HIS A 119 -22.69 -8.15 15.71
N GLU A 120 -22.04 -6.98 15.82
CA GLU A 120 -22.55 -5.96 16.73
C GLU A 120 -23.87 -5.51 16.13
N ILE A 121 -24.91 -6.19 16.62
CA ILE A 121 -26.33 -5.98 16.44
C ILE A 121 -26.53 -4.58 15.85
N ILE A 122 -26.83 -4.55 14.55
CA ILE A 122 -27.45 -3.39 13.93
C ILE A 122 -28.69 -3.17 14.77
N ASN A 123 -28.61 -2.27 15.75
CA ASN A 123 -29.73 -1.95 16.59
C ASN A 123 -30.74 -1.36 15.62
N GLU A 124 -31.79 -2.13 15.29
CA GLU A 124 -32.91 -1.69 14.46
C GLU A 124 -33.54 -0.41 15.04
N SER A 125 -33.27 -0.09 16.32
CA SER A 125 -33.59 1.17 16.98
C SER A 125 -32.80 2.40 16.50
N THR A 126 -31.75 2.24 15.69
CA THR A 126 -31.06 3.36 15.00
C THR A 126 -31.62 3.64 13.60
N MET A 127 -32.67 2.92 13.19
CA MET A 127 -33.44 3.18 11.97
C MET A 127 -34.36 4.41 12.07
N ASP A 128 -33.93 5.47 12.76
CA ASP A 128 -34.26 6.83 12.29
C ASP A 128 -33.46 7.06 11.00
N ILE A 129 -33.93 6.42 9.92
CA ILE A 129 -33.50 6.61 8.53
C ILE A 129 -34.32 7.76 7.89
N ASP A 130 -35.37 8.22 8.58
CA ASP A 130 -36.39 9.14 8.05
C ASP A 130 -36.01 10.64 8.05
N GLN A 131 -34.83 11.05 8.51
CA GLN A 131 -34.48 12.48 8.55
C GLN A 131 -33.40 12.94 7.58
N ASP A 132 -32.74 12.05 6.83
CA ASP A 132 -31.66 12.47 5.93
C ASP A 132 -31.81 11.86 4.52
N ASP A 133 -32.83 12.33 3.80
CA ASP A 133 -33.08 12.02 2.38
C ASP A 133 -31.82 12.22 1.50
N HIS A 134 -30.93 13.14 1.91
CA HIS A 134 -29.69 13.40 1.21
C HIS A 134 -28.71 12.21 1.31
N LEU A 135 -28.51 11.68 2.52
CA LEU A 135 -27.63 10.54 2.79
C LEU A 135 -28.10 9.27 2.08
N ASN A 136 -29.41 9.00 2.11
CA ASN A 136 -29.99 7.83 1.44
C ASN A 136 -29.86 7.90 -0.10
N ARG A 137 -29.95 9.10 -0.69
CA ARG A 137 -29.68 9.30 -2.13
C ARG A 137 -28.19 9.10 -2.47
N LEU A 138 -27.28 9.60 -1.65
CA LEU A 138 -25.84 9.39 -1.84
C LEU A 138 -25.49 7.90 -1.78
N LEU A 139 -26.00 7.18 -0.78
CA LEU A 139 -25.73 5.75 -0.60
C LEU A 139 -26.44 4.85 -1.62
N SER A 140 -27.49 5.34 -2.30
CA SER A 140 -28.13 4.61 -3.41
C SER A 140 -27.40 4.81 -4.73
N SER A 141 -26.58 5.86 -4.87
CA SER A 141 -25.72 6.06 -6.06
C SER A 141 -24.62 4.99 -6.19
N VAL A 142 -24.27 4.32 -5.09
CA VAL A 142 -23.23 3.29 -5.03
C VAL A 142 -23.84 1.93 -4.69
N MET A 143 -23.39 0.89 -5.38
CA MET A 143 -23.78 -0.50 -5.12
C MET A 143 -23.09 -1.03 -3.85
N LEU A 144 -23.60 -0.63 -2.69
CA LEU A 144 -23.19 -1.15 -1.37
C LEU A 144 -24.18 -2.21 -0.89
N THR A 145 -23.69 -3.24 -0.20
CA THR A 145 -24.56 -4.20 0.51
C THR A 145 -25.26 -3.52 1.68
N THR A 146 -26.40 -4.07 2.11
CA THR A 146 -27.21 -3.51 3.22
C THR A 146 -26.42 -3.41 4.53
N GLU A 147 -25.59 -4.42 4.82
CA GLU A 147 -24.73 -4.47 6.01
C GLU A 147 -23.69 -3.34 6.00
N VAL A 148 -22.99 -3.17 4.87
CA VAL A 148 -21.98 -2.10 4.73
C VAL A 148 -22.64 -0.73 4.83
N LYS A 149 -23.82 -0.53 4.22
CA LYS A 149 -24.57 0.73 4.34
C LYS A 149 -24.87 1.08 5.79
N ALA A 150 -25.35 0.12 6.59
CA ALA A 150 -25.66 0.33 8.00
C ALA A 150 -24.42 0.79 8.77
N SER A 151 -23.27 0.13 8.57
CA SER A 151 -22.02 0.50 9.23
C SER A 151 -21.51 1.88 8.79
N VAL A 152 -21.56 2.20 7.50
CA VAL A 152 -21.15 3.51 6.98
C VAL A 152 -22.01 4.62 7.57
N ILE A 153 -23.34 4.42 7.66
CA ILE A 153 -24.26 5.38 8.29
C ILE A 153 -23.91 5.56 9.77
N GLN A 154 -23.61 4.48 10.49
CA GLN A 154 -23.23 4.54 11.90
C GLN A 154 -21.92 5.31 12.11
N VAL A 155 -20.90 5.06 11.28
CA VAL A 155 -19.64 5.82 11.29
C VAL A 155 -19.91 7.30 11.01
N TYR A 156 -20.70 7.62 9.98
CA TYR A 156 -21.08 8.99 9.64
C TYR A 156 -21.81 9.71 10.78
N LYS A 157 -22.84 9.08 11.37
CA LYS A 157 -23.56 9.62 12.53
C LYS A 157 -22.63 9.84 13.74
N THR A 158 -21.64 8.96 13.93
CA THR A 158 -20.64 9.12 14.99
C THR A 158 -19.67 10.28 14.71
N MET A 159 -19.28 10.48 13.45
CA MET A 159 -18.46 11.61 13.03
C MET A 159 -19.16 12.94 13.23
N LEU A 160 -20.44 13.06 12.87
CA LEU A 160 -21.23 14.28 13.04
C LEU A 160 -21.30 14.76 14.49
N LYS A 161 -21.19 13.85 15.47
CA LYS A 161 -21.15 14.19 16.90
C LYS A 161 -19.81 14.79 17.34
N ARG A 162 -18.72 14.50 16.62
CA ARG A 162 -17.34 14.81 17.02
C ARG A 162 -16.69 15.89 16.16
N HIS A 163 -17.18 16.09 14.95
CA HIS A 163 -16.58 16.96 13.93
C HIS A 163 -17.65 17.84 13.24
N PRO A 164 -17.23 18.96 12.61
CA PRO A 164 -18.14 19.76 11.79
C PRO A 164 -18.76 18.95 10.65
N GLN A 165 -20.02 19.23 10.33
CA GLN A 165 -20.79 18.51 9.31
C GLN A 165 -20.07 18.43 7.96
N GLN A 166 -19.53 19.56 7.50
CA GLN A 166 -18.85 19.63 6.20
C GLN A 166 -17.64 18.67 6.11
N CYS A 167 -16.89 18.49 7.20
CA CYS A 167 -15.76 17.56 7.23
C CYS A 167 -16.23 16.10 7.10
N ALA A 168 -17.38 15.76 7.70
CA ALA A 168 -17.96 14.42 7.60
C ALA A 168 -18.52 14.16 6.19
N GLU A 169 -19.17 15.16 5.58
CA GLU A 169 -19.67 15.09 4.20
C GLU A 169 -18.52 14.91 3.20
N ASP A 170 -17.47 15.74 3.29
CA ASP A 170 -16.30 15.66 2.41
C ASP A 170 -15.63 14.28 2.48
N LEU A 171 -15.53 13.71 3.69
CA LEU A 171 -14.91 12.40 3.89
C LEU A 171 -15.80 11.25 3.38
N LEU A 172 -17.11 11.35 3.60
CA LEU A 172 -18.08 10.39 3.07
C LEU A 172 -18.09 10.41 1.54
N ASP A 173 -18.12 11.58 0.93
CA ASP A 173 -18.05 11.73 -0.52
C ASP A 173 -16.77 11.13 -1.10
N LEU A 174 -15.64 11.35 -0.42
CA LEU A 174 -14.37 10.74 -0.82
C LEU A 174 -14.42 9.20 -0.69
N PHE A 175 -14.98 8.68 0.40
CA PHE A 175 -15.17 7.24 0.58
C PHE A 175 -16.04 6.66 -0.55
N LEU A 176 -17.17 7.27 -0.88
CA LEU A 176 -18.06 6.80 -1.94
C LEU A 176 -17.39 6.80 -3.32
N LYS A 177 -16.54 7.80 -3.60
CA LYS A 177 -15.70 7.84 -4.82
C LYS A 177 -14.63 6.73 -4.83
N LEU A 178 -14.18 6.26 -3.67
CA LEU A 178 -13.20 5.18 -3.54
C LEU A 178 -13.81 3.79 -3.70
N VAL A 179 -15.09 3.59 -3.36
CA VAL A 179 -15.78 2.28 -3.40
C VAL A 179 -15.52 1.47 -4.68
N PRO A 180 -15.56 2.03 -5.91
CA PRO A 180 -15.29 1.28 -7.12
C PRO A 180 -13.89 0.62 -7.17
N TYR A 181 -12.92 1.16 -6.43
CA TYR A 181 -11.56 0.66 -6.36
C TYR A 181 -11.36 -0.38 -5.23
N LEU A 182 -12.28 -0.48 -4.28
CA LEU A 182 -12.21 -1.37 -3.10
C LEU A 182 -12.63 -2.82 -3.43
N ARG A 183 -12.13 -3.36 -4.55
CA ARG A 183 -12.41 -4.74 -5.02
C ARG A 183 -11.17 -5.61 -5.06
N GLY A 184 -10.05 -5.12 -4.52
CA GLY A 184 -8.76 -5.80 -4.57
C GLY A 184 -8.02 -5.76 -5.91
N GLU A 185 -8.57 -5.04 -6.90
CA GLU A 185 -7.93 -4.87 -8.22
C GLU A 185 -6.92 -3.72 -8.23
N HIS A 186 -7.07 -2.75 -7.33
CA HIS A 186 -6.25 -1.55 -7.27
C HIS A 186 -5.58 -1.48 -5.90
N HIS A 187 -4.27 -1.27 -5.88
CA HIS A 187 -3.55 -0.99 -4.64
C HIS A 187 -3.58 0.51 -4.31
N VAL A 188 -3.21 0.86 -3.09
CA VAL A 188 -3.26 2.24 -2.58
C VAL A 188 -2.56 3.24 -3.50
N GLU A 189 -1.34 2.96 -3.97
CA GLU A 189 -0.60 3.89 -4.82
C GLU A 189 -1.25 4.08 -6.21
N ASP A 190 -1.89 3.05 -6.78
CA ASP A 190 -2.64 3.18 -8.04
C ASP A 190 -3.89 4.06 -7.85
N ILE A 191 -4.60 3.88 -6.73
CA ILE A 191 -5.74 4.72 -6.36
C ILE A 191 -5.30 6.18 -6.19
N MET A 192 -4.19 6.42 -5.49
CA MET A 192 -3.60 7.76 -5.34
C MET A 192 -3.36 8.42 -6.70
N TYR A 193 -2.77 7.68 -7.64
CA TYR A 193 -2.45 8.20 -8.96
C TYR A 193 -3.70 8.48 -9.80
N ARG A 194 -4.65 7.54 -9.86
CA ARG A 194 -5.88 7.67 -10.67
C ARG A 194 -6.81 8.78 -10.19
N MET A 195 -6.90 8.94 -8.87
CA MET A 195 -7.79 9.93 -8.26
C MET A 195 -7.08 11.25 -7.93
N ASN A 196 -5.77 11.34 -8.17
CA ASN A 196 -4.92 12.47 -7.80
C ASN A 196 -5.08 12.84 -6.31
N LEU A 197 -4.96 11.83 -5.44
CA LEU A 197 -5.12 11.96 -3.99
C LEU A 197 -3.78 11.86 -3.26
N GLU A 198 -3.62 12.66 -2.22
CA GLU A 198 -2.51 12.51 -1.28
C GLU A 198 -2.68 11.27 -0.40
N ARG A 199 -1.55 10.65 0.00
CA ARG A 199 -1.54 9.48 0.88
C ARG A 199 -2.26 9.74 2.20
N SER A 200 -2.07 10.92 2.80
CA SER A 200 -2.72 11.37 4.04
C SER A 200 -4.25 11.30 3.95
N SER A 201 -4.81 11.69 2.80
CA SER A 201 -6.24 11.75 2.55
C SER A 201 -6.82 10.35 2.42
N ILE A 202 -6.14 9.45 1.70
CA ILE A 202 -6.55 8.03 1.61
C ILE A 202 -6.46 7.38 2.99
N MET A 203 -5.33 7.47 3.68
CA MET A 203 -5.16 6.85 5.01
C MET A 203 -6.22 7.33 5.99
N ARG A 204 -6.58 8.63 5.97
CA ARG A 204 -7.67 9.17 6.80
C ARG A 204 -9.02 8.49 6.51
N VAL A 205 -9.35 8.24 5.25
CA VAL A 205 -10.57 7.49 4.87
C VAL A 205 -10.47 6.04 5.35
N LEU A 206 -9.32 5.38 5.13
CA LEU A 206 -9.13 3.98 5.53
C LEU A 206 -9.26 3.81 7.04
N ASP A 207 -8.66 4.70 7.83
CA ASP A 207 -8.72 4.67 9.29
C ASP A 207 -10.15 4.91 9.80
N THR A 208 -10.89 5.83 9.15
CA THR A 208 -12.25 6.19 9.58
C THR A 208 -13.26 5.10 9.25
N PHE A 209 -13.15 4.49 8.07
CA PHE A 209 -14.05 3.43 7.60
C PHE A 209 -13.43 2.03 7.73
N ALA A 210 -12.44 1.85 8.61
CA ALA A 210 -11.72 0.59 8.81
C ALA A 210 -12.64 -0.60 9.12
N CYS A 211 -13.81 -0.35 9.72
CA CYS A 211 -14.80 -1.39 10.01
C CYS A 211 -15.38 -2.08 8.76
N VAL A 212 -15.33 -1.43 7.59
CA VAL A 212 -15.85 -1.98 6.32
C VAL A 212 -14.76 -2.18 5.26
N ILE A 213 -13.49 -1.95 5.63
CA ILE A 213 -12.36 -2.06 4.71
C ILE A 213 -11.36 -3.09 5.24
N ALA A 214 -11.03 -4.06 4.40
CA ALA A 214 -9.98 -5.03 4.68
C ALA A 214 -8.75 -4.78 3.78
N PRO A 215 -7.60 -4.41 4.37
CA PRO A 215 -6.35 -4.33 3.64
C PRO A 215 -5.73 -5.72 3.46
N PHE A 216 -5.19 -6.00 2.28
CA PHE A 216 -4.47 -7.23 1.96
C PHE A 216 -3.18 -6.91 1.21
N MET A 217 -2.05 -7.49 1.64
CA MET A 217 -0.74 -7.26 1.04
C MET A 217 -0.42 -8.37 0.03
N ARG A 218 -0.09 -8.00 -1.20
CA ARG A 218 0.42 -8.94 -2.21
C ARG A 218 1.33 -8.25 -3.23
N PRO A 219 2.17 -9.00 -3.98
CA PRO A 219 2.86 -8.47 -5.15
C PRO A 219 1.85 -8.04 -6.24
N GLU A 220 2.20 -7.03 -7.03
CA GLU A 220 1.38 -6.53 -8.15
C GLU A 220 1.35 -7.53 -9.33
N TYR A 221 2.46 -8.23 -9.56
CA TYR A 221 2.61 -9.20 -10.64
C TYR A 221 2.74 -10.62 -10.06
N VAL A 222 1.69 -11.43 -10.21
CA VAL A 222 1.72 -12.89 -10.14
C VAL A 222 0.99 -13.42 -11.36
#